data_AF-A0A7H0GGA6-F1
#
_entry.id   AF-A0A7H0GGA6-F1
#
_cell.length_a   1.000
_cell.length_b   1.000
_cell.length_c   1.000
_cell.angle_alpha   90.00
_cell.angle_beta   90.00
_cell.angle_gamma   90.00
#
_symmetry.space_group_name_H-M   'P 1'
#
loop_
_entity.id
_entity.type
_entity.pdbx_description
1 polymer ?
#
loop_
_entity_poly.entity_id
_entity_poly.type
_entity_poly.pdbx_seq_one_letter_code
_entity_poly.pdbx_strand_id
1 'polypeptide(L)'
;MVAFGTGQELTEADSGDTAVQTVYAVMDYTRYRIQESGEDKGKALVDTTRRELPSPAASRADLMPQGVQDQPVSGDPRAGRIFWQLLNAPFNYCTRSPCGLNEKRGWYLDLPAERERVLDPIGFYGGGNLLEITSRVPATAVGLIAGDGQPIEACEQDPRPGQTYRTVLNILTGAAQKSRILDTNGDGQVTTDDAPASRSTAARQELRVPASDGAQLRQGSDGTTDRLQALPTRVLRPSWRHLK
;
A
#
# COMPACT_ATOMS: atom_id res chain seq x y z
N MET A 1 5.01 -10.48 -8.05
CA MET A 1 5.03 -9.91 -6.68
C MET A 1 3.67 -10.16 -6.08
N VAL A 2 3.63 -10.61 -4.83
CA VAL A 2 2.40 -10.78 -4.05
C VAL A 2 2.45 -9.77 -2.92
N ALA A 3 1.51 -8.84 -2.88
CA ALA A 3 1.42 -7.81 -1.86
C ALA A 3 0.21 -8.06 -0.95
N PHE A 4 0.40 -7.91 0.35
CA PHE A 4 -0.63 -8.09 1.36
C PHE A 4 -0.31 -7.25 2.59
N GLY A 5 -1.35 -6.79 3.28
CA GLY A 5 -1.22 -6.13 4.57
C GLY A 5 -1.65 -7.05 5.69
N THR A 6 -1.14 -6.81 6.90
CA THR A 6 -1.58 -7.51 8.11
C THR A 6 -2.57 -6.65 8.90
N GLY A 7 -3.38 -7.32 9.70
CA GLY A 7 -4.42 -6.70 10.50
C GLY A 7 -5.67 -7.54 10.63
N GLN A 8 -6.38 -7.37 11.73
CA GLN A 8 -7.74 -7.87 11.91
C GLN A 8 -8.57 -6.88 12.72
N GLU A 9 -9.88 -6.91 12.54
CA GLU A 9 -10.86 -6.12 13.30
C GLU A 9 -12.16 -6.93 13.32
N LEU A 10 -12.10 -8.12 13.92
CA LEU A 10 -13.21 -9.08 13.95
C LEU A 10 -13.89 -9.13 15.33
N THR A 11 -13.14 -8.78 16.38
CA THR A 11 -13.57 -8.78 17.78
C THR A 11 -13.32 -7.42 18.42
N GLU A 12 -13.98 -7.15 19.56
CA GLU A 12 -13.75 -5.91 20.31
C GLU A 12 -12.31 -5.79 20.82
N ALA A 13 -11.70 -6.92 21.21
CA ALA A 13 -10.31 -6.96 21.66
C ALA A 13 -9.33 -6.47 20.58
N ASP A 14 -9.64 -6.70 19.30
CA ASP A 14 -8.80 -6.24 18.20
C ASP A 14 -8.69 -4.71 18.16
N SER A 15 -9.74 -3.99 18.57
CA SER A 15 -9.73 -2.53 18.58
C SER A 15 -8.64 -1.96 19.50
N GLY A 16 -8.33 -2.67 20.59
CA GLY A 16 -7.30 -2.30 21.57
C GLY A 16 -5.90 -2.82 21.25
N ASP A 17 -5.72 -3.69 20.25
CA ASP A 17 -4.40 -4.25 19.90
C ASP A 17 -3.46 -3.17 19.33
N THR A 18 -2.33 -2.98 20.01
CA THR A 18 -1.30 -1.99 19.70
C THR A 18 -0.13 -2.56 18.89
N ALA A 19 -0.17 -3.85 18.54
CA ALA A 19 0.86 -4.48 17.72
C ALA A 19 1.02 -3.77 16.37
N VAL A 20 2.26 -3.49 16.00
CA VAL A 20 2.61 -2.89 14.70
C VAL A 20 2.24 -3.85 13.58
N GLN A 21 1.34 -3.41 12.72
CA GLN A 21 1.00 -4.14 11.49
C GLN A 21 1.88 -3.68 10.33
N THR A 22 1.90 -4.48 9.28
CA THR A 22 2.90 -4.35 8.22
C THR A 22 2.29 -4.67 6.86
N VAL A 23 2.72 -3.93 5.85
CA VAL A 23 2.50 -4.28 4.47
C VAL A 23 3.72 -5.00 3.94
N TYR A 24 3.52 -6.14 3.31
CA TYR A 24 4.56 -6.91 2.64
C TYR A 24 4.32 -6.92 1.14
N ALA A 25 5.39 -6.94 0.37
CA ALA A 25 5.37 -7.45 -0.98
C ALA A 25 6.53 -8.42 -1.18
N VAL A 26 6.20 -9.68 -1.49
CA VAL A 26 7.17 -10.77 -1.63
C VAL A 26 7.23 -11.23 -3.08
N MET A 27 8.42 -11.58 -3.52
CA MET A 27 8.64 -12.13 -4.85
C MET A 27 8.16 -13.58 -4.89
N ASP A 28 7.22 -13.85 -5.80
CA ASP A 28 6.83 -15.20 -6.15
C ASP A 28 7.75 -15.69 -7.28
N TYR A 29 8.54 -16.73 -6.97
CA TYR A 29 9.49 -17.32 -7.89
C TYR A 29 8.89 -18.44 -8.73
N THR A 30 7.63 -18.82 -8.50
CA THR A 30 6.97 -19.90 -9.23
C THR A 30 7.06 -19.66 -10.75
N ARG A 31 7.37 -20.71 -11.48
CA ARG A 31 7.39 -20.72 -12.95
C ARG A 31 6.41 -21.77 -13.44
N TYR A 32 5.84 -21.51 -14.61
CA TYR A 32 4.88 -22.38 -15.24
C TYR A 32 5.38 -22.76 -16.62
N ARG A 33 5.11 -23.99 -17.03
CA ARG A 33 5.30 -24.50 -18.39
C ARG A 33 4.00 -25.10 -18.88
N ILE A 34 3.86 -25.23 -20.19
CA ILE A 34 2.71 -25.93 -20.77
C ILE A 34 2.96 -27.43 -20.69
N GLN A 35 1.95 -28.19 -20.27
CA GLN A 35 2.01 -29.64 -20.27
C GLN A 35 1.84 -30.17 -21.70
N GLU A 36 2.83 -30.94 -22.18
CA GLU A 36 2.89 -31.38 -23.58
C GLU A 36 2.17 -32.72 -23.85
N SER A 37 1.86 -33.49 -22.80
CA SER A 37 1.29 -34.84 -22.90
C SER A 37 0.39 -35.21 -21.71
N GLY A 38 -0.37 -36.29 -21.84
CA GLY A 38 -1.31 -36.78 -20.81
C GLY A 38 -2.70 -36.11 -20.88
N GLU A 39 -3.54 -36.40 -19.89
CA GLU A 39 -4.94 -35.89 -19.82
C GLU A 39 -5.00 -34.36 -19.69
N ASP A 40 -4.00 -33.76 -19.03
CA ASP A 40 -3.89 -32.32 -18.83
C ASP A 40 -3.07 -31.60 -19.93
N LYS A 41 -2.90 -32.23 -21.09
CA LYS A 41 -2.20 -31.61 -22.23
C LYS A 41 -2.79 -30.24 -22.57
N GLY A 42 -1.91 -29.24 -22.71
CA GLY A 42 -2.27 -27.86 -22.99
C GLY A 42 -2.56 -27.00 -21.75
N LYS A 43 -2.59 -27.59 -20.55
CA LYS A 43 -2.76 -26.84 -19.28
C LYS A 43 -1.43 -26.34 -18.73
N ALA A 44 -1.50 -25.31 -17.87
CA ALA A 44 -0.34 -24.79 -17.16
C ALA A 44 0.06 -25.76 -16.03
N LEU A 45 1.32 -26.16 -16.03
CA LEU A 45 1.94 -27.00 -15.02
C LEU A 45 3.06 -26.21 -14.35
N VAL A 46 3.18 -26.31 -13.02
CA VAL A 46 4.32 -25.73 -12.30
C VAL A 46 5.61 -26.36 -12.80
N ASP A 47 6.54 -25.53 -13.24
CA ASP A 47 7.84 -25.96 -13.74
C ASP A 47 8.80 -26.22 -12.57
N THR A 48 8.75 -27.43 -12.03
CA THR A 48 9.63 -27.90 -10.95
C THR A 48 11.04 -28.26 -11.42
N THR A 49 11.30 -28.21 -12.74
CA THR A 49 12.62 -28.55 -13.30
C THR A 49 13.65 -27.42 -13.12
N ARG A 50 13.16 -26.20 -12.92
CA ARG A 50 13.95 -24.96 -12.73
C ARG A 50 14.50 -24.88 -11.30
N ARG A 51 15.75 -25.31 -11.12
CA ARG A 51 16.44 -25.33 -9.82
C ARG A 51 17.24 -24.06 -9.52
N GLU A 52 17.42 -23.20 -10.51
CA GLU A 52 18.17 -21.94 -10.42
C GLU A 52 17.38 -20.81 -9.75
N LEU A 53 16.11 -21.04 -9.44
CA LEU A 53 15.22 -20.05 -8.85
C LEU A 53 15.54 -19.86 -7.35
N PRO A 54 15.47 -18.62 -6.84
CA PRO A 54 15.58 -18.37 -5.40
C PRO A 54 14.47 -19.07 -4.60
N SER A 55 14.77 -19.41 -3.35
CA SER A 55 13.73 -19.80 -2.40
C SER A 55 12.89 -18.59 -1.97
N PRO A 56 11.62 -18.80 -1.58
CA PRO A 56 10.80 -17.74 -0.99
C PRO A 56 11.49 -17.05 0.20
N ALA A 57 11.11 -15.81 0.50
CA ALA A 57 11.60 -15.12 1.69
C ALA A 57 11.22 -15.91 2.95
N ALA A 58 12.21 -16.22 3.80
CA ALA A 58 11.99 -16.98 5.04
C ALA A 58 11.73 -16.05 6.23
N SER A 59 12.24 -14.81 6.17
CA SER A 59 12.07 -13.83 7.24
C SER A 59 12.17 -12.39 6.72
N ARG A 60 11.91 -11.41 7.60
CA ARG A 60 12.10 -9.98 7.31
C ARG A 60 13.54 -9.62 6.92
N ALA A 61 14.54 -10.41 7.33
CA ALA A 61 15.94 -10.15 6.95
C ALA A 61 16.16 -10.26 5.42
N ASP A 62 15.35 -11.08 4.75
CA ASP A 62 15.38 -11.26 3.28
C ASP A 62 14.66 -10.13 2.52
N LEU A 63 13.99 -9.23 3.24
CA LEU A 63 13.18 -8.15 2.69
C LEU A 63 13.86 -6.79 2.93
N MET A 64 13.57 -5.82 2.06
CA MET A 64 13.99 -4.44 2.27
C MET A 64 13.00 -3.72 3.20
N PRO A 65 13.43 -3.17 4.36
CA PRO A 65 12.61 -2.23 5.12
C PRO A 65 12.35 -0.97 4.30
N GLN A 66 11.07 -0.61 4.19
CA GLN A 66 10.61 0.71 3.79
C GLN A 66 10.07 1.43 5.02
N GLY A 67 10.00 2.75 4.95
CA GLY A 67 9.46 3.56 6.04
C GLY A 67 8.80 4.83 5.54
N VAL A 68 8.01 5.43 6.41
CA VAL A 68 7.42 6.76 6.26
C VAL A 68 8.30 7.75 7.02
N GLN A 69 8.48 8.96 6.49
CA GLN A 69 9.14 10.02 7.24
C GLN A 69 8.31 10.42 8.46
N ASP A 70 8.96 10.63 9.60
CA ASP A 70 8.27 10.98 10.85
C ASP A 70 7.55 12.32 10.75
N GLN A 71 8.17 13.27 10.06
CA GLN A 71 7.62 14.61 9.90
C GLN A 71 6.66 14.65 8.71
N PRO A 72 5.46 15.24 8.88
CA PRO A 72 4.58 15.49 7.77
C PRO A 72 5.23 16.45 6.79
N VAL A 73 4.86 16.31 5.52
CA VAL A 73 5.14 17.32 4.51
C VAL A 73 4.53 18.64 4.98
N SER A 74 5.32 19.71 4.94
CA SER A 74 4.82 21.06 5.21
C SER A 74 3.74 21.39 4.18
N GLY A 75 2.49 21.20 4.56
CA GLY A 75 1.33 21.40 3.70
C GLY A 75 0.80 22.83 3.81
N ASP A 76 0.06 23.24 2.79
CA ASP A 76 -0.85 24.37 2.91
C ASP A 76 -2.08 23.91 3.74
N PRO A 77 -2.53 24.68 4.75
CA PRO A 77 -3.72 24.36 5.54
C PRO A 77 -4.98 24.06 4.70
N ARG A 78 -5.06 24.57 3.45
CA ARG A 78 -6.18 24.33 2.53
C ARG A 78 -6.33 22.89 2.09
N ALA A 79 -5.28 22.08 2.16
CA ALA A 79 -5.31 20.72 1.64
C ALA A 79 -6.26 19.79 2.40
N GLY A 80 -6.69 20.14 3.61
CA GLY A 80 -7.65 19.36 4.40
C GLY A 80 -7.16 17.95 4.81
N ARG A 81 -5.93 17.60 4.41
CA ARG A 81 -5.23 16.33 4.65
C ARG A 81 -3.83 16.61 5.17
N ILE A 82 -3.28 15.63 5.87
CA ILE A 82 -1.88 15.63 6.29
C ILE A 82 -1.15 14.63 5.39
N PHE A 83 0.05 15.00 4.92
CA PHE A 83 0.82 14.23 3.95
C PHE A 83 2.17 13.80 4.50
N TRP A 84 2.68 12.67 4.02
CA TRP A 84 4.00 12.16 4.37
C TRP A 84 4.75 11.62 3.15
N GLN A 85 6.07 11.70 3.21
CA GLN A 85 7.00 11.07 2.27
C GLN A 85 7.41 9.68 2.74
N LEU A 86 7.83 8.83 1.80
CA LEU A 86 8.52 7.58 2.12
C LEU A 86 10.04 7.80 2.17
N LEU A 87 10.74 6.96 2.93
CA LEU A 87 12.20 6.97 3.07
C LEU A 87 12.95 6.50 1.80
N ASN A 88 12.25 5.81 0.87
CA ASN A 88 12.75 5.42 -0.45
C ASN A 88 14.05 4.57 -0.43
N ALA A 89 14.10 3.51 0.38
CA ALA A 89 15.27 2.64 0.43
C ALA A 89 15.38 1.81 -0.87
N PRO A 90 16.42 2.01 -1.70
CA PRO A 90 16.59 1.24 -2.93
C PRO A 90 17.13 -0.16 -2.62
N PHE A 91 16.75 -1.14 -3.44
CA PHE A 91 17.30 -2.49 -3.33
C PHE A 91 17.30 -3.21 -4.69
N ASN A 92 18.13 -4.24 -4.79
CA ASN A 92 18.17 -5.14 -5.95
C ASN A 92 17.45 -6.44 -5.65
N TYR A 93 16.77 -6.98 -6.65
CA TYR A 93 16.06 -8.24 -6.51
C TYR A 93 16.99 -9.45 -6.60
N CYS A 94 16.79 -10.41 -5.71
CA CYS A 94 17.35 -11.74 -5.87
C CYS A 94 16.59 -12.46 -6.98
N THR A 95 17.28 -12.77 -8.08
CA THR A 95 16.69 -13.43 -9.26
C THR A 95 17.32 -14.79 -9.56
N ARG A 96 18.35 -15.17 -8.80
CA ARG A 96 19.11 -16.41 -8.95
C ARG A 96 19.45 -17.03 -7.61
N SER A 97 19.73 -18.32 -7.59
CA SER A 97 20.24 -19.04 -6.43
C SER A 97 21.74 -19.38 -6.58
N PRO A 98 22.61 -18.98 -5.64
CA PRO A 98 22.34 -18.17 -4.46
C PRO A 98 22.14 -16.68 -4.78
N CYS A 99 21.41 -15.98 -3.92
CA CYS A 99 21.27 -14.52 -4.00
C CYS A 99 22.64 -13.82 -3.87
N GLY A 100 22.81 -12.72 -4.59
CA GLY A 100 23.95 -11.82 -4.39
C GLY A 100 23.91 -11.10 -3.04
N LEU A 101 25.04 -10.53 -2.64
CA LEU A 101 25.14 -9.67 -1.46
C LEU A 101 24.16 -8.49 -1.58
N ASN A 102 23.36 -8.26 -0.54
CA ASN A 102 22.34 -7.20 -0.47
C ASN A 102 21.17 -7.32 -1.46
N GLU A 103 21.05 -8.42 -2.21
CA GLU A 103 19.83 -8.70 -2.97
C GLU A 103 18.71 -9.11 -2.01
N LYS A 104 17.50 -8.58 -2.24
CA LYS A 104 16.31 -8.83 -1.43
C LYS A 104 15.25 -9.57 -2.23
N ARG A 105 14.35 -10.24 -1.53
CA ARG A 105 13.24 -11.04 -2.09
C ARG A 105 11.90 -10.31 -2.06
N GLY A 106 11.95 -9.00 -1.82
CA GLY A 106 10.78 -8.15 -1.64
C GLY A 106 11.05 -7.03 -0.66
N TRP A 107 9.98 -6.44 -0.14
CA TRP A 107 10.03 -5.35 0.83
C TRP A 107 8.90 -5.46 1.86
N TYR A 108 9.06 -4.75 2.97
CA TYR A 108 8.00 -4.55 3.94
C TYR A 108 7.96 -3.09 4.40
N LEU A 109 6.78 -2.63 4.80
CA LEU A 109 6.53 -1.31 5.36
C LEU A 109 5.76 -1.51 6.66
N ASP A 110 6.43 -1.30 7.79
CA ASP A 110 5.74 -1.23 9.07
C ASP A 110 4.88 0.04 9.09
N LEU A 111 3.61 -0.11 9.49
CA LEU A 111 2.67 0.98 9.52
C LEU A 111 3.04 1.93 10.67
N PRO A 112 3.20 3.24 10.40
CA PRO A 112 3.81 4.17 11.35
C PRO A 112 2.87 4.56 12.51
N ALA A 113 1.55 4.51 12.31
CA ALA A 113 0.63 4.86 13.38
C ALA A 113 0.34 3.64 14.27
N GLU A 114 0.29 3.88 15.58
CA GLU A 114 -0.07 2.84 16.54
C GLU A 114 -1.46 2.28 16.23
N ARG A 115 -1.62 0.95 16.34
CA ARG A 115 -2.88 0.22 16.07
C ARG A 115 -3.35 0.28 14.61
N GLU A 116 -2.60 0.92 13.73
CA GLU A 116 -2.90 0.99 12.30
C GLU A 116 -2.81 -0.40 11.67
N ARG A 117 -3.74 -0.70 10.76
CA ARG A 117 -3.86 -2.02 10.13
C ARG A 117 -4.46 -1.94 8.74
N VAL A 118 -4.17 -2.92 7.90
CA VAL A 118 -4.79 -3.04 6.57
C VAL A 118 -5.92 -4.05 6.64
N LEU A 119 -7.13 -3.59 6.30
CA LEU A 119 -8.34 -4.40 6.36
C LEU A 119 -9.07 -4.44 5.01
N ASP A 120 -8.80 -3.45 4.16
CA ASP A 120 -9.35 -3.37 2.82
C ASP A 120 -8.35 -3.97 1.81
N PRO A 121 -8.85 -4.57 0.70
CA PRO A 121 -7.97 -5.09 -0.34
C PRO A 121 -7.03 -4.02 -0.90
N ILE A 122 -5.75 -4.35 -1.05
CA ILE A 122 -4.79 -3.48 -1.72
C ILE A 122 -5.12 -3.41 -3.20
N GLY A 123 -5.28 -2.20 -3.73
CA GLY A 123 -5.61 -1.96 -5.13
C GLY A 123 -4.41 -1.49 -5.95
N PHE A 124 -4.47 -1.66 -7.28
CA PHE A 124 -3.57 -0.97 -8.19
C PHE A 124 -4.11 0.41 -8.54
N TYR A 125 -3.24 1.42 -8.52
CA TYR A 125 -3.58 2.77 -8.93
C TYR A 125 -3.22 3.02 -10.39
N GLY A 126 -4.17 3.59 -11.15
CA GLY A 126 -3.94 4.07 -12.52
C GLY A 126 -3.52 3.00 -13.54
N GLY A 127 -3.79 1.71 -13.27
CA GLY A 127 -3.41 0.59 -14.16
C GLY A 127 -1.89 0.36 -14.27
N GLY A 128 -1.10 1.00 -13.41
CA GLY A 128 0.35 0.91 -13.40
C GLY A 128 0.90 -0.08 -12.38
N ASN A 129 2.15 0.15 -11.99
CA ASN A 129 2.87 -0.60 -10.96
C ASN A 129 2.78 0.04 -9.56
N LEU A 130 1.81 0.94 -9.35
CA LEU A 130 1.58 1.56 -8.06
C LEU A 130 0.46 0.84 -7.33
N LEU A 131 0.69 0.57 -6.05
CA LEU A 131 -0.31 0.11 -5.11
C LEU A 131 -0.93 1.31 -4.41
N GLU A 132 -2.23 1.27 -4.25
CA GLU A 132 -2.99 2.10 -3.31
C GLU A 132 -3.34 1.20 -2.12
N ILE A 133 -2.77 1.52 -0.97
CA ILE A 133 -3.00 0.83 0.30
C ILE A 133 -3.85 1.76 1.16
N THR A 134 -5.04 1.31 1.53
CA THR A 134 -5.88 1.94 2.54
C THR A 134 -5.68 1.20 3.85
N SER A 135 -5.17 1.91 4.84
CA SER A 135 -4.99 1.40 6.21
C SER A 135 -5.79 2.25 7.18
N ARG A 136 -6.19 1.68 8.30
CA ARG A 136 -6.97 2.39 9.32
C ARG A 136 -6.50 2.07 10.72
N VAL A 137 -6.56 3.07 11.59
CA VAL A 137 -6.58 2.92 13.04
C VAL A 137 -8.04 2.78 13.45
N PRO A 138 -8.46 1.61 13.98
CA PRO A 138 -9.83 1.43 14.47
C PRO A 138 -10.22 2.48 15.49
N ALA A 139 -11.49 2.90 15.45
CA ALA A 139 -12.05 3.65 16.56
C ALA A 139 -12.09 2.73 17.80
N THR A 140 -11.79 3.29 18.97
CA THR A 140 -11.99 2.58 20.24
C THR A 140 -13.09 3.25 21.02
N ALA A 141 -14.07 2.45 21.44
CA ALA A 141 -14.74 2.67 22.71
C ALA A 141 -13.99 1.80 23.72
N VAL A 142 -13.09 2.34 24.53
CA VAL A 142 -12.40 1.50 25.51
C VAL A 142 -13.38 1.23 26.64
N GLY A 143 -13.89 0.01 26.73
CA GLY A 143 -14.55 -0.48 27.94
C GLY A 143 -13.48 -0.67 29.02
N LEU A 144 -13.32 0.31 29.90
CA LEU A 144 -12.58 0.08 31.13
C LEU A 144 -13.33 -0.96 31.97
N ILE A 145 -12.59 -1.86 32.62
CA ILE A 145 -13.13 -2.63 33.74
C ILE A 145 -13.02 -1.72 34.95
N ALA A 146 -14.14 -1.44 35.63
CA ALA A 146 -14.12 -0.70 36.89
C ALA A 146 -13.26 -1.46 37.92
N GLY A 147 -12.78 -0.77 38.97
CA GLY A 147 -11.94 -1.41 40.01
C GLY A 147 -12.59 -2.60 40.74
N ASP A 148 -13.86 -2.89 40.46
CA ASP A 148 -14.68 -4.00 40.94
C ASP A 148 -14.87 -5.15 39.92
N GLY A 149 -14.26 -5.07 38.74
CA GLY A 149 -14.35 -6.13 37.73
C GLY A 149 -15.52 -6.03 36.76
N GLN A 150 -16.35 -4.98 36.80
CA GLN A 150 -17.49 -4.83 35.88
C GLN A 150 -17.13 -4.03 34.61
N PRO A 151 -17.66 -4.39 33.43
CA PRO A 151 -17.52 -3.60 32.22
C PRO A 151 -18.21 -2.23 32.41
N ILE A 152 -17.47 -1.14 32.19
CA ILE A 152 -18.04 0.20 32.18
C ILE A 152 -18.78 0.42 30.86
N GLU A 153 -20.06 0.78 30.94
CA GLU A 153 -20.93 1.11 29.81
C GLU A 153 -20.29 2.19 28.90
N ALA A 154 -20.36 1.97 27.59
CA ALA A 154 -19.66 2.75 26.56
C ALA A 154 -20.09 4.22 26.43
N CYS A 155 -21.10 4.66 27.20
CA CYS A 155 -21.67 6.01 27.11
C CYS A 155 -20.88 7.10 27.86
N GLU A 156 -19.86 6.74 28.66
CA GLU A 156 -19.03 7.68 29.44
C GLU A 156 -17.53 7.71 29.04
N GLN A 157 -17.14 7.05 27.96
CA GLN A 157 -15.73 6.90 27.56
C GLN A 157 -15.31 7.91 26.49
N ASP A 158 -14.08 8.43 26.57
CA ASP A 158 -13.51 9.36 25.57
C ASP A 158 -13.33 8.63 24.22
N PRO A 159 -14.23 8.85 23.25
CA PRO A 159 -14.25 8.08 22.02
C PRO A 159 -13.10 8.58 21.15
N ARG A 160 -12.09 7.73 20.92
CA ARG A 160 -11.03 8.07 19.95
C ARG A 160 -11.56 7.82 18.54
N PRO A 161 -11.71 8.85 17.70
CA PRO A 161 -12.14 8.66 16.34
C PRO A 161 -11.10 7.79 15.61
N GLY A 162 -11.59 6.86 14.80
CA GLY A 162 -10.70 6.11 13.91
C GLY A 162 -10.06 7.05 12.89
N GLN A 163 -8.88 6.68 12.40
CA GLN A 163 -8.16 7.45 11.39
C GLN A 163 -7.81 6.54 10.21
N THR A 164 -8.15 6.98 9.00
CA THR A 164 -7.77 6.27 7.77
C THR A 164 -6.59 6.96 7.11
N TYR A 165 -5.69 6.17 6.54
CA TYR A 165 -4.55 6.61 5.77
C TYR A 165 -4.59 5.97 4.39
N ARG A 166 -4.18 6.74 3.38
CA ARG A 166 -3.88 6.24 2.04
C ARG A 166 -2.38 6.28 1.85
N THR A 167 -1.78 5.17 1.44
CA THR A 167 -0.39 5.11 1.00
C THR A 167 -0.33 4.63 -0.46
N VAL A 168 0.32 5.41 -1.31
CA VAL A 168 0.61 5.08 -2.70
C VAL A 168 2.11 4.81 -2.84
N LEU A 169 2.47 3.64 -3.34
CA LEU A 169 3.87 3.23 -3.51
C LEU A 169 4.04 2.25 -4.66
N ASN A 170 5.28 2.01 -5.08
CA ASN A 170 5.56 1.07 -6.14
C ASN A 170 5.55 -0.39 -5.64
N ILE A 171 4.79 -1.30 -6.28
CA ILE A 171 4.77 -2.72 -5.89
C ILE A 171 6.17 -3.37 -5.95
N LEU A 172 7.02 -2.92 -6.89
CA LEU A 172 8.34 -3.51 -7.11
C LEU A 172 9.38 -2.97 -6.13
N THR A 173 9.28 -1.76 -5.62
CA THR A 173 10.35 -1.24 -4.75
C THR A 173 9.88 -0.91 -3.35
N GLY A 174 8.57 -0.80 -3.13
CA GLY A 174 8.03 -0.22 -1.90
C GLY A 174 8.36 1.26 -1.75
N ALA A 175 9.00 1.87 -2.74
CA ALA A 175 9.40 3.27 -2.74
C ALA A 175 8.27 4.17 -3.26
N ALA A 176 8.40 5.46 -2.97
CA ALA A 176 7.55 6.51 -3.50
C ALA A 176 7.50 6.46 -5.03
N GLN A 177 6.32 6.76 -5.56
CA GLN A 177 6.15 7.09 -6.97
C GLN A 177 7.00 8.32 -7.34
N LYS A 178 7.47 8.37 -8.59
CA LYS A 178 8.23 9.53 -9.10
C LYS A 178 7.35 10.69 -9.55
N SER A 179 6.11 10.41 -9.95
CA SER A 179 5.13 11.41 -10.37
C SER A 179 4.35 11.95 -9.17
N ARG A 180 4.03 13.23 -9.15
CA ARG A 180 3.11 13.77 -8.15
C ARG A 180 1.69 13.28 -8.45
N ILE A 181 1.04 12.73 -7.43
CA ILE A 181 -0.32 12.16 -7.54
C ILE A 181 -1.27 12.87 -6.58
N LEU A 182 -0.77 13.35 -5.45
CA LEU A 182 -1.57 13.97 -4.40
C LEU A 182 -1.49 15.49 -4.52
N ASP A 183 -2.64 16.14 -4.38
CA ASP A 183 -2.78 17.59 -4.18
C ASP A 183 -2.43 17.89 -2.71
N THR A 184 -1.22 18.39 -2.49
CA THR A 184 -0.64 18.65 -1.17
C THR A 184 -0.80 20.09 -0.72
N ASN A 185 -1.21 20.99 -1.62
CA ASN A 185 -1.42 22.41 -1.34
C ASN A 185 -2.93 22.78 -1.29
N GLY A 186 -3.83 21.86 -1.66
CA GLY A 186 -5.28 22.04 -1.60
C GLY A 186 -5.84 23.01 -2.63
N ASP A 187 -5.15 23.22 -3.75
CA ASP A 187 -5.61 24.13 -4.81
C ASP A 187 -6.53 23.45 -5.84
N GLY A 188 -6.78 22.15 -5.68
CA GLY A 188 -7.63 21.35 -6.56
C GLY A 188 -6.91 20.86 -7.82
N GLN A 189 -5.60 21.07 -7.93
CA GLN A 189 -4.75 20.60 -9.01
C GLN A 189 -3.56 19.83 -8.45
N VAL A 190 -2.86 19.10 -9.32
CA VAL A 190 -1.62 18.42 -8.96
C VAL A 190 -0.55 18.88 -9.93
N THR A 191 0.34 19.74 -9.45
CA THR A 191 1.34 20.45 -10.24
C THR A 191 2.73 20.26 -9.66
N THR A 192 3.73 20.97 -10.18
CA THR A 192 5.09 20.94 -9.62
C THR A 192 5.21 21.63 -8.25
N ASP A 193 4.24 22.50 -7.93
CA ASP A 193 4.20 23.29 -6.70
C ASP A 193 3.79 22.45 -5.50
N ASP A 194 3.10 21.33 -5.74
CA ASP A 194 2.85 20.31 -4.74
C ASP A 194 4.16 19.73 -4.20
N ALA A 195 4.24 19.54 -2.89
CA ALA A 195 5.34 18.83 -2.30
C ALA A 195 5.23 17.32 -2.59
N PRO A 196 6.36 16.59 -2.72
CA PRO A 196 6.28 15.17 -3.00
C PRO A 196 5.73 14.47 -1.76
N ALA A 197 4.69 13.66 -1.95
CA ALA A 197 4.05 12.88 -0.90
C ALA A 197 3.56 11.55 -1.47
N SER A 198 3.65 10.51 -0.67
CA SER A 198 3.19 9.16 -1.02
C SER A 198 2.14 8.65 -0.04
N ARG A 199 1.97 9.32 1.09
CA ARG A 199 1.00 8.95 2.11
C ARG A 199 0.20 10.17 2.52
N SER A 200 -1.07 9.96 2.86
CA SER A 200 -1.97 11.00 3.34
C SER A 200 -2.97 10.46 4.36
N THR A 201 -3.53 11.31 5.20
CA THR A 201 -4.81 11.01 5.84
C THR A 201 -5.88 10.89 4.74
N ALA A 202 -6.92 10.10 4.99
CA ALA A 202 -8.01 9.89 4.05
C ALA A 202 -9.33 9.69 4.81
N ALA A 203 -10.44 9.80 4.09
CA ALA A 203 -11.75 9.46 4.64
C ALA A 203 -11.87 7.95 4.86
N ARG A 204 -12.73 7.53 5.79
CA ARG A 204 -12.98 6.11 6.08
C ARG A 204 -13.60 5.39 4.88
N GLN A 205 -14.52 6.07 4.20
CA GLN A 205 -15.17 5.57 2.99
C GLN A 205 -15.10 6.65 1.92
N GLU A 206 -14.91 6.23 0.68
CA GLU A 206 -14.74 7.13 -0.44
C GLU A 206 -15.45 6.60 -1.69
N LEU A 207 -16.16 7.47 -2.37
CA LEU A 207 -16.59 7.21 -3.73
C LEU A 207 -15.47 7.60 -4.70
N ARG A 208 -15.15 6.70 -5.62
CA ARG A 208 -14.14 6.93 -6.67
C ARG A 208 -14.84 7.41 -7.93
N VAL A 209 -14.65 8.68 -8.27
CA VAL A 209 -15.25 9.31 -9.46
C VAL A 209 -14.15 9.63 -10.47
N PRO A 210 -14.18 9.06 -11.68
CA PRO A 210 -13.23 9.43 -12.73
C PRO A 210 -13.50 10.86 -13.23
N ALA A 211 -12.45 11.66 -13.34
CA ALA A 211 -12.49 12.98 -13.97
C ALA A 211 -12.21 12.87 -15.48
N SER A 212 -12.59 13.91 -16.23
CA SER A 212 -12.45 13.97 -17.70
C SER A 212 -11.00 13.95 -18.19
N ASP A 213 -10.06 14.37 -17.34
CA ASP A 213 -8.62 14.38 -17.61
C ASP A 213 -7.92 13.07 -17.17
N GLY A 214 -8.69 12.07 -16.75
CA GLY A 214 -8.20 10.78 -16.27
C GLY A 214 -7.77 10.79 -14.80
N ALA A 215 -7.82 11.92 -14.11
CA ALA A 215 -7.63 11.96 -12.66
C ALA A 215 -8.78 11.23 -11.94
N GLN A 216 -8.57 10.92 -10.67
CA GLN A 216 -9.59 10.34 -9.81
C GLN A 216 -9.95 11.33 -8.70
N LEU A 217 -11.23 11.69 -8.63
CA LEU A 217 -11.79 12.42 -7.50
C LEU A 217 -12.28 11.42 -6.46
N ARG A 218 -11.94 11.67 -5.20
CA ARG A 218 -12.29 10.82 -4.06
C ARG A 218 -13.21 11.61 -3.15
N GLN A 219 -14.50 11.34 -3.25
CA GLN A 219 -15.50 11.98 -2.40
C GLN A 219 -15.56 11.21 -1.09
N GLY A 220 -14.97 11.80 -0.04
CA GLY A 220 -14.88 11.20 1.28
C GLY A 220 -16.17 11.32 2.07
N SER A 221 -16.39 10.36 2.97
CA SER A 221 -17.49 10.40 3.97
C SER A 221 -17.37 11.55 4.96
N ASP A 222 -16.22 12.24 5.01
CA ASP A 222 -15.95 13.43 5.81
C ASP A 222 -16.30 14.75 5.11
N GLY A 223 -16.83 14.69 3.87
CA GLY A 223 -17.17 15.86 3.07
C GLY A 223 -16.01 16.47 2.29
N THR A 224 -14.79 15.94 2.45
CA THR A 224 -13.61 16.37 1.69
C THR A 224 -13.54 15.63 0.36
N THR A 225 -13.15 16.34 -0.71
CA THR A 225 -12.87 15.73 -2.01
C THR A 225 -11.39 15.74 -2.29
N ASP A 226 -10.75 14.58 -2.35
CA ASP A 226 -9.32 14.46 -2.67
C ASP A 226 -9.15 14.24 -4.17
N ARG A 227 -8.25 15.00 -4.81
CA ARG A 227 -7.89 14.81 -6.21
C ARG A 227 -6.61 14.00 -6.32
N LEU A 228 -6.68 12.88 -7.03
CA LEU A 228 -5.55 12.01 -7.35
C LEU A 228 -5.24 12.08 -8.85
N GLN A 229 -4.05 12.57 -9.21
CA GLN A 229 -3.66 12.79 -10.60
C GLN A 229 -3.43 11.48 -11.37
N ALA A 230 -3.85 11.47 -12.64
CA ALA A 230 -3.61 10.35 -13.54
C ALA A 230 -2.12 10.05 -13.69
N LEU A 231 -1.76 8.78 -13.81
CA LEU A 231 -0.39 8.41 -14.16
C LEU A 231 -0.09 8.83 -15.61
N PRO A 232 1.11 9.35 -15.90
CA PRO A 232 1.49 9.70 -17.26
C PRO A 232 1.49 8.45 -18.14
N THR A 233 0.57 8.40 -19.10
CA THR A 233 0.48 7.30 -20.06
C THR A 233 1.54 7.47 -21.14
N ARG A 234 2.49 6.53 -21.23
CA ARG A 234 3.34 6.43 -22.43
C ARG A 234 2.63 5.57 -23.48
N VAL A 235 2.06 6.22 -24.49
CA VAL A 235 1.55 5.53 -25.67
C VAL A 235 2.74 5.06 -26.50
N LEU A 236 3.08 3.78 -26.39
CA LEU A 236 3.98 3.16 -27.35
C LEU A 236 3.21 3.01 -28.66
N ARG A 237 3.61 3.75 -29.69
CA ARG A 237 3.16 3.52 -31.06
C ARG A 237 4.20 2.62 -31.73
N PRO A 238 4.03 1.29 -31.70
CA PRO A 238 4.93 0.41 -32.43
C PRO A 238 4.89 0.82 -33.91
N SER A 239 6.06 1.15 -34.45
CA SER A 239 6.21 1.37 -35.88
C SER A 239 6.52 0.02 -36.54
N TRP A 240 6.25 -0.12 -37.84
CA TRP A 240 6.63 -1.31 -38.62
C TRP A 240 8.13 -1.64 -38.52
N ARG A 241 8.99 -0.67 -38.15
CA ARG A 241 10.42 -0.89 -37.93
C ARG A 241 10.75 -1.56 -36.59
N HIS A 242 9.80 -1.59 -35.65
CA HIS A 242 9.94 -2.25 -34.34
C HIS A 242 9.30 -3.65 -34.32
N LEU A 243 8.69 -4.08 -35.43
CA LEU A 243 8.16 -5.43 -35.63
C LEU A 243 9.14 -6.20 -36.52
N LYS A 244 10.27 -6.63 -35.95
CA LYS A 244 11.19 -7.58 -36.56
C LYS A 244 11.58 -8.64 -35.54
#